data_AF-A0A8D8S038-F1
#
_entry.id   AF-A0A8D8S038-F1
#
_cell.length_a   1.000
_cell.length_b   1.000
_cell.length_c   1.000
_cell.angle_alpha   90.00
_cell.angle_beta   90.00
_cell.angle_gamma   90.00
#
_symmetry.space_group_name_H-M   'P 1'
#
loop_
_entity.id
_entity.type
_entity.pdbx_description
1 polymer ?
#
loop_
_entity_poly.entity_id
_entity_poly.type
_entity_poly.pdbx_seq_one_letter_code
_entity_poly.pdbx_strand_id
1 'polypeptide(L)'
;EYRYIPIYIPKPTDFFFIIRFCPVTIGTPNHSHTTTGGTQKKAGGSTRNGRDSKSKRLGVKKFGGEIVLAGNIIVRQNGNKFHAGENVGCAKDYTLFALKNGKIKFETKGKKKKFLK
;
A
#
# COMPACT_ATOMS: atom_id res chain seq x y z
N GLU A 1 31.34 -12.82 -26.84
CA GLU A 1 30.26 -13.03 -25.85
C GLU A 1 30.15 -11.79 -24.97
N TYR A 2 29.11 -10.97 -25.14
CA TYR A 2 28.89 -9.80 -24.29
C TYR A 2 27.94 -10.18 -23.16
N ARG A 3 28.47 -10.39 -21.95
CA ARG A 3 27.69 -10.60 -20.72
C ARG A 3 27.13 -9.26 -20.26
N TYR A 4 25.83 -9.04 -20.46
CA TYR A 4 25.11 -7.94 -19.82
C TYR A 4 24.99 -8.20 -18.31
N ILE A 5 25.69 -7.40 -17.51
CA ILE A 5 25.55 -7.37 -16.05
C ILE A 5 24.49 -6.31 -15.74
N PRO A 6 23.35 -6.64 -15.11
CA PRO A 6 22.36 -5.64 -14.74
C PRO A 6 22.86 -4.85 -13.53
N ILE A 7 23.29 -3.60 -13.77
CA ILE A 7 23.63 -2.62 -12.73
C ILE A 7 22.33 -2.22 -12.03
N TYR A 8 22.21 -2.56 -10.74
CA TYR A 8 21.13 -2.10 -9.87
C TYR A 8 21.39 -0.65 -9.49
N ILE A 9 20.57 0.28 -9.99
CA ILE A 9 20.60 1.69 -9.61
C ILE A 9 19.57 1.89 -8.47
N PRO A 10 19.98 2.11 -7.21
CA PRO A 10 19.05 2.42 -6.13
C PRO A 10 18.47 3.84 -6.33
N LYS A 11 17.14 3.96 -6.28
CA LYS A 11 16.44 5.26 -6.33
C LYS A 11 16.41 5.92 -4.94
N PRO A 12 16.53 7.27 -4.87
CA PRO A 12 16.72 8.00 -3.63
C PRO A 12 15.36 8.30 -2.96
N THR A 13 14.86 7.37 -2.16
CA THR A 13 13.76 7.65 -1.22
C THR A 13 14.00 6.94 0.10
N ASP A 14 15.13 7.23 0.73
CA ASP A 14 15.42 6.88 2.12
C ASP A 14 16.35 7.96 2.71
N PHE A 15 15.80 9.14 3.00
CA PHE A 15 16.47 10.16 3.81
C PHE A 15 15.51 10.72 4.86
N PHE A 16 15.81 10.35 6.10
CA PHE A 16 15.69 11.15 7.31
C PHE A 16 14.31 11.39 7.95
N PHE A 17 14.03 10.49 8.90
CA PHE A 17 13.42 10.82 10.20
C PHE A 17 14.51 11.43 11.14
N ILE A 18 14.08 11.98 12.30
CA ILE A 18 14.86 12.64 13.39
C ILE A 18 14.93 14.17 13.19
N ILE A 19 14.27 15.01 13.99
CA ILE A 19 14.61 15.39 15.38
C ILE A 19 13.35 15.70 16.21
N ARG A 20 13.33 15.19 17.44
CA ARG A 20 12.46 15.61 18.56
C ARG A 20 12.68 17.08 18.93
N PHE A 21 11.62 17.83 19.19
CA PHE A 21 11.59 18.83 20.25
C PHE A 21 10.19 18.92 20.86
N CYS A 22 10.05 18.39 22.08
CA CYS A 22 8.91 18.64 22.94
C CYS A 22 9.41 19.57 24.04
N PRO A 23 9.04 20.87 24.04
CA PRO A 23 9.22 21.69 25.22
C PRO A 23 8.04 21.50 26.18
N VAL A 24 8.42 21.13 27.39
CA VAL A 24 7.67 20.99 28.63
C VAL A 24 7.23 22.37 29.16
N THR A 25 5.94 22.45 29.51
CA THR A 25 5.29 23.19 30.63
C THR A 25 5.50 24.70 30.83
N ILE A 26 4.40 25.46 30.70
CA ILE A 26 3.97 26.59 31.57
C ILE A 26 2.42 26.53 31.54
N GLY A 27 1.67 26.19 32.59
CA GLY A 27 1.48 26.97 33.81
C GLY A 27 0.33 27.97 33.62
N THR A 28 -0.94 27.57 33.77
CA THR A 28 -2.06 28.51 33.99
C THR A 28 -3.02 27.97 35.06
N PRO A 29 -3.23 28.70 36.17
CA PRO A 29 -4.11 28.27 37.27
C PRO A 29 -5.59 28.62 37.02
N ASN A 30 -6.44 27.75 37.57
CA ASN A 30 -7.75 28.01 38.21
C ASN A 30 -8.77 28.93 37.50
N HIS A 31 -9.84 28.32 36.98
CA HIS A 31 -11.17 28.94 37.06
C HIS A 31 -12.20 27.88 37.47
N SER A 32 -12.52 27.84 38.77
CA SER A 32 -13.66 27.14 39.33
C SER A 32 -14.94 27.90 38.97
N HIS A 33 -15.82 27.29 38.16
CA HIS A 33 -17.23 27.65 38.16
C HIS A 33 -18.05 26.37 38.29
N THR A 34 -18.37 26.02 39.53
CA THR A 34 -19.45 25.10 39.86
C THR A 34 -20.78 25.80 39.64
N THR A 35 -21.63 25.26 38.77
CA THR A 35 -23.08 25.41 38.92
C THR A 35 -23.78 24.16 38.39
N THR A 36 -24.34 23.42 39.33
CA THR A 36 -25.23 22.28 39.15
C THR A 36 -26.52 22.73 38.48
N GLY A 37 -26.87 22.14 37.34
CA GLY A 37 -28.15 22.39 36.68
C GLY A 37 -28.20 21.81 35.27
N GLY A 38 -28.74 20.60 35.12
CA GLY A 38 -29.06 20.05 33.81
C GLY A 38 -28.86 18.54 33.71
N THR A 39 -29.95 17.80 33.90
CA THR A 39 -30.10 16.43 33.40
C THR A 39 -30.14 16.46 31.87
N GLN A 40 -28.97 16.48 31.23
CA GLN A 40 -28.82 15.88 29.90
C GLN A 40 -28.24 14.48 30.10
N LYS A 41 -28.98 13.45 29.69
CA LYS A 41 -28.43 12.12 29.46
C LYS A 41 -27.26 12.29 28.49
N LYS A 42 -26.01 12.30 28.98
CA LYS A 42 -24.83 12.13 28.12
C LYS A 42 -24.73 10.66 27.74
N ALA A 43 -25.76 10.18 27.03
CA ALA A 43 -25.60 9.07 26.12
C ALA A 43 -24.66 9.58 25.02
N GLY A 44 -23.47 9.00 24.93
CA GLY A 44 -22.48 9.41 23.94
C GLY A 44 -21.08 9.03 24.37
N GLY A 45 -20.83 7.73 24.54
CA GLY A 45 -19.46 7.25 24.58
C GLY A 45 -18.78 7.69 23.29
N SER A 46 -17.74 8.52 23.39
CA SER A 46 -16.88 8.78 22.23
C SER A 46 -16.08 7.51 21.99
N THR A 47 -16.57 6.65 21.09
CA THR A 47 -15.75 5.57 20.56
C THR A 47 -14.68 6.24 19.70
N ARG A 48 -13.52 6.48 20.29
CA ARG A 48 -12.38 7.05 19.57
C ARG A 48 -11.82 5.98 18.65
N ASN A 49 -12.44 5.82 17.48
CA ASN A 49 -12.00 4.91 16.43
C ASN A 49 -10.79 5.52 15.72
N GLY A 50 -9.65 5.53 16.42
CA GLY A 50 -8.33 5.92 15.90
C GLY A 50 -7.45 4.70 15.69
N ARG A 51 -7.95 3.70 14.95
CA ARG A 51 -7.17 2.53 14.57
C ARG A 51 -6.85 2.60 13.07
N ASP A 52 -5.66 3.08 12.76
CA ASP A 52 -5.13 3.03 11.42
C ASP A 52 -4.41 1.69 11.18
N SER A 53 -4.71 1.07 10.05
CA SER A 53 -3.95 -0.09 9.57
C SER A 53 -2.70 0.38 8.82
N LYS A 54 -1.57 -0.32 9.01
CA LYS A 54 -0.36 -0.04 8.23
C LYS A 54 -0.67 -0.20 6.73
N SER A 55 -0.24 0.76 5.91
CA SER A 55 -0.44 0.68 4.48
C SER A 55 0.27 -0.56 3.90
N LYS A 56 -0.48 -1.38 3.17
CA LYS A 56 0.07 -2.53 2.47
C LYS A 56 0.67 -2.03 1.15
N ARG A 57 1.91 -2.44 0.84
CA ARG A 57 2.66 -2.07 -0.38
C ARG A 57 2.13 -2.77 -1.65
N LEU A 58 0.80 -2.76 -1.83
CA LEU A 58 0.09 -3.31 -2.98
C LEU A 58 0.35 -2.46 -4.23
N GLY A 59 0.06 -3.03 -5.39
CA GLY A 59 0.18 -2.38 -6.69
C GLY A 59 1.00 -3.19 -7.69
N VAL A 60 1.14 -2.60 -8.87
CA VAL A 60 1.95 -3.12 -9.96
C VAL A 60 3.44 -2.97 -9.61
N LYS A 61 4.22 -4.02 -9.85
CA LYS A 61 5.68 -4.07 -9.64
C LYS A 61 6.45 -4.02 -10.95
N LYS A 62 5.83 -4.49 -12.03
CA LYS A 62 6.40 -4.50 -13.39
C LYS A 62 5.38 -3.99 -14.39
N PHE A 63 5.79 -3.06 -15.23
CA PHE A 63 4.91 -2.39 -16.19
C PHE A 63 4.85 -3.12 -17.54
N GLY A 64 3.90 -2.71 -18.39
CA GLY A 64 3.77 -3.27 -19.73
C GLY A 64 4.99 -2.95 -20.59
N GLY A 65 5.48 -3.94 -21.33
CA GLY A 65 6.66 -3.84 -22.18
C GLY A 65 7.99 -4.19 -21.49
N GLU A 66 8.00 -4.34 -20.16
CA GLU A 66 9.19 -4.78 -19.43
C GLU A 66 9.47 -6.26 -19.62
N ILE A 67 10.75 -6.61 -19.73
CA ILE A 67 11.22 -8.01 -19.75
C ILE A 67 11.22 -8.51 -18.30
N VAL A 68 10.53 -9.63 -18.07
CA VAL A 68 10.50 -10.32 -16.79
C VAL A 68 11.01 -11.73 -16.92
N LEU A 69 11.60 -12.20 -15.83
CA LEU A 69 11.98 -13.59 -15.65
C LEU A 69 10.83 -14.37 -14.99
N ALA A 70 10.81 -15.67 -15.21
CA ALA A 70 9.93 -16.61 -14.51
C ALA A 70 10.12 -16.48 -12.99
N GLY A 71 9.01 -16.53 -12.25
CA GLY A 71 8.96 -16.34 -10.80
C GLY A 71 8.85 -14.87 -10.36
N ASN A 72 9.06 -13.89 -11.24
CA ASN A 72 8.95 -12.49 -10.85
C ASN A 72 7.50 -12.09 -10.56
N ILE A 73 7.32 -11.30 -9.48
CA ILE A 73 6.03 -10.73 -9.11
C ILE A 73 5.71 -9.55 -10.03
N ILE A 74 4.55 -9.59 -10.66
CA ILE A 74 4.10 -8.54 -11.59
C ILE A 74 3.13 -7.59 -10.88
N VAL A 75 2.16 -8.12 -10.12
CA VAL A 75 1.17 -7.31 -9.38
C VAL A 75 0.88 -7.94 -8.03
N ARG A 76 0.94 -7.14 -6.97
CA ARG A 76 0.35 -7.49 -5.67
C ARG A 76 -0.98 -6.78 -5.52
N GLN A 77 -2.06 -7.50 -5.34
CA GLN A 77 -3.40 -6.92 -5.28
C GLN A 77 -4.19 -7.54 -4.13
N ASN A 78 -5.21 -6.82 -3.67
CA ASN A 78 -6.27 -7.40 -2.85
C ASN A 78 -7.47 -7.67 -3.77
N GLY A 79 -7.89 -8.93 -3.84
CA GLY A 79 -8.90 -9.39 -4.79
C GLY A 79 -8.42 -9.36 -6.25
N ASN A 80 -9.31 -9.67 -7.18
CA ASN A 80 -8.99 -9.80 -8.60
C ASN A 80 -9.28 -8.51 -9.38
N LYS A 81 -8.35 -7.56 -9.34
CA LYS A 81 -8.38 -6.40 -10.26
C LYS A 81 -7.82 -6.78 -11.63
N PHE A 82 -6.79 -7.61 -11.63
CA PHE A 82 -6.20 -8.24 -12.80
C PHE A 82 -6.36 -9.75 -12.70
N HIS A 83 -6.68 -10.37 -13.84
CA HIS A 83 -6.77 -11.81 -13.99
C HIS A 83 -5.51 -12.35 -14.65
N ALA A 84 -5.09 -13.54 -14.20
CA ALA A 84 -4.03 -14.29 -14.87
C ALA A 84 -4.46 -14.63 -16.31
N GLY A 85 -3.61 -14.29 -17.26
CA GLY A 85 -3.72 -14.70 -18.65
C GLY A 85 -2.68 -15.78 -18.97
N GLU A 86 -2.18 -15.77 -20.20
CA GLU A 86 -1.21 -16.77 -20.65
C GLU A 86 0.16 -16.54 -19.99
N ASN A 87 0.83 -17.63 -19.58
CA ASN A 87 2.16 -17.59 -18.94
C ASN A 87 2.24 -16.76 -17.63
N VAL A 88 1.12 -16.50 -16.98
CA VAL A 88 1.02 -15.81 -15.70
C VAL A 88 0.27 -16.68 -14.70
N GLY A 89 0.83 -16.82 -13.50
CA GLY A 89 0.22 -17.56 -12.39
C GLY A 89 -0.48 -16.63 -11.40
N CYS A 90 -1.45 -17.16 -10.65
CA CYS A 90 -2.13 -16.47 -9.56
C CYS A 90 -1.86 -17.21 -8.23
N ALA A 91 -1.35 -16.50 -7.24
CA ALA A 91 -1.12 -17.04 -5.90
C ALA A 91 -2.39 -16.99 -5.03
N LYS A 92 -2.35 -17.61 -3.84
CA LYS A 92 -3.46 -17.64 -2.87
C LYS A 92 -3.91 -16.23 -2.43
N ASP A 93 -2.98 -15.29 -2.36
CA ASP A 93 -3.25 -13.89 -2.00
C ASP A 93 -3.60 -13.03 -3.23
N TYR A 94 -3.95 -13.65 -4.36
CA TYR A 94 -4.24 -13.00 -5.64
C TYR A 94 -3.06 -12.25 -6.27
N THR A 95 -1.84 -12.46 -5.76
CA THR A 95 -0.61 -11.94 -6.38
C THR A 95 -0.38 -12.63 -7.72
N LEU A 96 -0.11 -11.83 -8.76
CA LEU A 96 0.22 -12.33 -10.09
C LEU A 96 1.73 -12.39 -10.29
N PHE A 97 2.21 -13.50 -10.83
CA PHE A 97 3.63 -13.75 -11.10
C PHE A 97 3.85 -14.36 -12.49
N ALA A 98 5.02 -14.14 -13.08
CA ALA A 98 5.38 -14.70 -14.39
C ALA A 98 5.73 -16.19 -14.26
N LEU A 99 5.18 -17.04 -15.13
CA LEU A 99 5.56 -18.45 -15.23
C LEU A 99 6.71 -18.68 -16.21
N LYS A 100 6.85 -17.80 -17.21
CA LYS A 100 7.91 -17.84 -18.23
C LYS A 100 8.58 -16.47 -18.38
N ASN A 101 9.80 -16.50 -18.91
CA ASN A 101 10.51 -15.29 -19.29
C ASN A 101 9.81 -14.66 -20.50
N GLY A 102 9.61 -13.35 -20.50
CA GLY A 102 8.90 -12.68 -21.59
C GLY A 102 8.66 -11.20 -21.32
N LYS A 103 7.86 -10.58 -22.20
CA LYS A 103 7.42 -9.19 -22.03
C LYS A 103 6.01 -9.14 -21.50
N ILE A 104 5.76 -8.30 -20.51
CA ILE A 104 4.42 -8.13 -19.92
C ILE A 104 3.51 -7.34 -20.86
N LYS A 105 2.28 -7.80 -21.05
CA LYS A 105 1.21 -7.06 -21.72
C LYS A 105 -0.07 -7.10 -20.89
N PHE A 106 -0.59 -5.91 -20.59
CA PHE A 106 -1.90 -5.75 -19.99
C PHE A 106 -2.95 -5.65 -21.11
N GLU A 107 -3.90 -6.57 -21.15
CA GLU A 107 -5.00 -6.58 -22.11
C GLU A 107 -6.34 -6.39 -21.40
N THR A 108 -7.21 -5.56 -21.94
CA THR A 108 -8.57 -5.41 -21.40
C THR A 108 -9.52 -6.21 -22.27
N LYS A 109 -10.17 -7.24 -21.70
CA LYS A 109 -11.19 -8.03 -22.40
C LYS A 109 -12.57 -7.66 -21.86
N GLY A 110 -13.42 -7.12 -22.75
CA GLY A 110 -14.76 -6.66 -22.41
C GLY A 110 -14.78 -5.35 -21.60
N LYS A 111 -15.91 -5.07 -20.93
CA LYS A 111 -16.15 -3.75 -20.33
C LYS A 111 -15.34 -3.44 -19.07
N LYS A 112 -14.86 -4.45 -18.31
CA LYS A 112 -14.22 -4.22 -16.99
C LYS A 112 -13.08 -5.17 -16.61
N LYS A 113 -12.84 -6.28 -17.32
CA LYS A 113 -11.85 -7.28 -16.90
C LYS A 113 -10.51 -7.03 -17.57
N LYS A 114 -9.47 -6.86 -16.76
CA LYS A 114 -8.08 -6.70 -17.21
C LYS A 114 -7.35 -8.03 -17.03
N PHE A 115 -6.68 -8.48 -18.07
CA PHE A 115 -5.89 -9.70 -18.12
C PHE A 115 -4.42 -9.35 -18.27
N LEU A 116 -3.58 -10.16 -17.64
CA LEU A 116 -2.13 -10.04 -17.69
C LEU A 116 -1.55 -11.22 -18.46
N LYS A 117 -0.79 -10.97 -19.52
CA LYS A 117 -0.05 -11.99 -20.27
C LYS A 117 1.39 -11.58 -20.54
#